data_AF-A0A2U3NJY4-F1
#
_entry.id   AF-A0A2U3NJY4-F1
#
_cell.length_a   1.000
_cell.length_b   1.000
_cell.length_c   1.000
_cell.angle_alpha   90.00
_cell.angle_beta   90.00
_cell.angle_gamma   90.00
#
_symmetry.space_group_name_H-M   'P 1'
#
loop_
_entity.id
_entity.type
_entity.pdbx_description
1 polymer ?
#
loop_
_entity_poly.entity_id
_entity_poly.type
_entity_poly.pdbx_seq_one_letter_code
_entity_poly.pdbx_strand_id
1 'polypeptide(L)'
;MPHIVMTVSGTGVDMWNTASPQPAGVAAALAAAFPDLFYWQPVGNYPASVFPMGPSVDAGVAELNRLCTQINPPDGAPSYPQSSIILLGYSQGAIVVCQFPHTIAWLNPQIANRIVAVGVWGNPLRLPGFASGNQFAGWPLPADVDGVVTGGVAGPACMMPADVAPHLLTPVTHFWGDFVNTIGVGNDIYTDAPVGPNPWTAEAGPGVIETQIYNIVQNANSPNIFAILRDALKLVNPTTSVEEIISITEAIYNGGMFLAAGPNASHYTYDTTPIYNFIALAGQQTQPFSTSQV
;
A
#
# COMPACT_ATOMS: atom_id res chain seq x y z
N MET A 1 -9.60 22.47 -11.45
CA MET A 1 -8.17 22.11 -11.43
C MET A 1 -8.05 20.61 -11.62
N PRO A 2 -6.91 20.10 -12.12
CA PRO A 2 -6.67 18.66 -12.19
C PRO A 2 -6.62 18.02 -10.79
N HIS A 3 -6.90 16.73 -10.70
CA HIS A 3 -6.63 15.92 -9.52
C HIS A 3 -5.12 15.76 -9.32
N ILE A 4 -4.65 15.92 -8.09
CA ILE A 4 -3.25 15.67 -7.74
C ILE A 4 -3.07 14.17 -7.49
N VAL A 5 -2.38 13.49 -8.41
CA VAL A 5 -2.02 12.07 -8.29
C VAL A 5 -0.72 11.97 -7.51
N MET A 6 -0.82 11.61 -6.23
CA MET A 6 0.31 11.43 -5.33
C MET A 6 0.84 10.00 -5.41
N THR A 7 2.14 9.82 -5.64
CA THR A 7 2.76 8.48 -5.82
C THR A 7 3.83 8.18 -4.77
N VAL A 8 3.69 7.08 -4.05
CA VAL A 8 4.70 6.58 -3.08
C VAL A 8 5.33 5.28 -3.61
N SER A 9 6.64 5.31 -3.88
CA SER A 9 7.36 4.18 -4.48
C SER A 9 7.53 2.97 -3.53
N GLY A 10 7.79 1.81 -4.12
CA GLY A 10 8.16 0.60 -3.37
C GLY A 10 9.56 0.70 -2.75
N THR A 11 9.86 -0.26 -1.86
CA THR A 11 11.15 -0.37 -1.16
C THR A 11 12.35 -0.30 -2.10
N GLY A 12 13.32 0.57 -1.79
CA GLY A 12 14.59 0.72 -2.50
C GLY A 12 14.51 1.52 -3.81
N VAL A 13 13.38 2.17 -4.11
CA VAL A 13 13.13 2.76 -5.43
C VAL A 13 12.90 4.28 -5.37
N ASP A 14 13.65 5.00 -6.21
CA ASP A 14 13.50 6.44 -6.46
C ASP A 14 12.08 6.82 -6.93
N MET A 15 11.61 7.99 -6.49
CA MET A 15 10.25 8.47 -6.70
C MET A 15 9.86 8.74 -8.17
N TRP A 16 10.84 8.85 -9.09
CA TRP A 16 10.62 9.06 -10.52
C TRP A 16 10.69 7.78 -11.35
N ASN A 17 11.02 6.62 -10.75
CA ASN A 17 11.18 5.38 -11.49
C ASN A 17 9.84 4.89 -12.07
N THR A 18 9.66 5.05 -13.38
CA THR A 18 8.43 4.69 -14.10
C THR A 18 8.33 3.21 -14.53
N ALA A 19 9.33 2.37 -14.21
CA ALA A 19 9.29 0.95 -14.53
C ALA A 19 8.20 0.21 -13.74
N SER A 20 7.50 -0.74 -14.38
CA SER A 20 6.52 -1.59 -13.68
C SER A 20 7.21 -2.34 -12.53
N PRO A 21 6.59 -2.45 -11.33
CA PRO A 21 5.22 -2.08 -11.00
C PRO A 21 5.11 -0.74 -10.25
N GLN A 22 5.97 0.25 -10.50
CA GLN A 22 6.01 1.48 -9.69
C GLN A 22 4.87 2.47 -10.03
N PRO A 23 4.29 3.16 -9.01
CA PRO A 23 3.16 4.07 -9.21
C PRO A 23 3.49 5.32 -10.06
N ALA A 24 4.76 5.71 -10.12
CA ALA A 24 5.23 6.77 -11.01
C ALA A 24 4.92 6.48 -12.49
N GLY A 25 4.99 5.21 -12.93
CA GLY A 25 4.61 4.82 -14.30
C GLY A 25 3.13 5.07 -14.59
N VAL A 26 2.26 4.73 -13.64
CA VAL A 26 0.81 4.97 -13.72
C VAL A 26 0.50 6.46 -13.76
N ALA A 27 1.09 7.26 -12.86
CA ALA A 27 0.83 8.70 -12.80
C ALA A 27 1.40 9.48 -13.99
N ALA A 28 2.58 9.10 -14.50
CA ALA A 28 3.14 9.66 -15.72
C ALA A 28 2.24 9.38 -16.94
N ALA A 29 1.70 8.16 -17.05
CA ALA A 29 0.74 7.82 -18.11
C ALA A 29 -0.58 8.61 -17.98
N LEU A 30 -1.12 8.76 -16.77
CA LEU A 30 -2.34 9.54 -16.51
C LEU A 30 -2.17 11.02 -16.89
N ALA A 31 -1.06 11.65 -16.46
CA ALA A 31 -0.76 13.05 -16.77
C ALA A 31 -0.47 13.28 -18.26
N ALA A 32 0.10 12.29 -18.97
CA ALA A 32 0.32 12.36 -20.41
C ALA A 32 -0.99 12.16 -21.23
N ALA A 33 -1.90 11.30 -20.76
CA ALA A 33 -3.15 11.00 -21.45
C ALA A 33 -4.26 12.03 -21.19
N PHE A 34 -4.32 12.61 -19.99
CA PHE A 34 -5.34 13.59 -19.59
C PHE A 34 -4.70 14.78 -18.83
N PRO A 35 -3.87 15.62 -19.49
CA PRO A 35 -3.10 16.68 -18.83
C PRO A 35 -3.96 17.75 -18.13
N ASP A 36 -5.18 17.99 -18.60
CA ASP A 36 -6.14 18.91 -17.96
C ASP A 36 -6.82 18.32 -16.72
N LEU A 37 -6.73 16.99 -16.53
CA LEU A 37 -7.45 16.23 -15.49
C LEU A 37 -6.50 15.67 -14.40
N PHE A 38 -5.25 15.34 -14.72
CA PHE A 38 -4.29 14.77 -13.76
C PHE A 38 -2.97 15.54 -13.70
N TYR A 39 -2.57 15.95 -12.49
CA TYR A 39 -1.24 16.47 -12.19
C TYR A 39 -0.49 15.46 -11.31
N TRP A 40 0.67 15.00 -11.75
CA TRP A 40 1.49 14.05 -10.99
C TRP A 40 2.36 14.76 -9.95
N GLN A 41 2.30 14.30 -8.70
CA GLN A 41 3.15 14.72 -7.61
C GLN A 41 3.80 13.49 -6.92
N PRO A 42 5.08 13.18 -7.15
CA PRO A 42 5.75 12.14 -6.38
C PRO A 42 5.99 12.58 -4.92
N VAL A 43 6.03 11.60 -4.01
CA VAL A 43 6.28 11.79 -2.57
C VAL A 43 7.78 11.68 -2.32
N GLY A 44 8.45 12.82 -2.09
CA GLY A 44 9.90 12.93 -2.19
C GLY A 44 10.71 12.92 -0.89
N ASN A 45 10.16 13.41 0.23
CA ASN A 45 10.81 13.29 1.54
C ASN A 45 10.56 11.91 2.18
N TYR A 46 10.59 10.87 1.35
CA TYR A 46 10.32 9.47 1.66
C TYR A 46 11.54 8.63 1.24
N PRO A 47 12.32 8.05 2.18
CA PRO A 47 13.57 7.37 1.85
C PRO A 47 13.43 6.06 1.06
N ALA A 48 12.25 5.44 1.05
CA ALA A 48 12.01 4.07 0.59
C ALA A 48 12.97 3.01 1.19
N SER A 49 13.51 3.24 2.39
CA SER A 49 14.59 2.41 2.97
C SER A 49 14.18 0.94 3.12
N VAL A 50 15.09 0.02 2.79
CA VAL A 50 14.91 -1.41 3.10
C VAL A 50 14.94 -1.65 4.61
N PHE A 51 15.91 -1.04 5.30
CA PHE A 51 16.05 -1.11 6.76
C PHE A 51 16.64 0.19 7.33
N PRO A 52 16.13 0.70 8.47
CA PRO A 52 14.87 0.31 9.10
C PRO A 52 13.68 0.81 8.27
N MET A 53 12.66 -0.04 8.09
CA MET A 53 11.53 0.28 7.19
C MET A 53 10.50 1.21 7.83
N GLY A 54 10.18 1.04 9.13
CA GLY A 54 9.22 1.87 9.86
C GLY A 54 9.52 3.38 9.77
N PRO A 55 10.73 3.85 10.12
CA PRO A 55 11.11 5.26 10.01
C PRO A 55 11.08 5.83 8.57
N SER A 56 11.13 4.97 7.55
CA SER A 56 10.93 5.38 6.15
C SER A 56 9.44 5.56 5.84
N VAL A 57 8.59 4.65 6.33
CA VAL A 57 7.12 4.78 6.25
C VAL A 57 6.64 6.03 7.01
N ASP A 58 7.13 6.27 8.23
CA ASP A 58 6.82 7.46 9.03
C ASP A 58 7.12 8.76 8.25
N ALA A 59 8.28 8.82 7.58
CA ALA A 59 8.67 9.95 6.75
C ALA A 59 7.74 10.13 5.53
N GLY A 60 7.32 9.02 4.89
CA GLY A 60 6.34 9.05 3.80
C GLY A 60 4.96 9.54 4.23
N VAL A 61 4.49 9.15 5.43
CA VAL A 61 3.23 9.61 6.01
C VAL A 61 3.29 11.10 6.36
N ALA A 62 4.40 11.55 6.96
CA ALA A 62 4.64 12.96 7.25
C ALA A 62 4.72 13.81 5.97
N GLU A 63 5.36 13.30 4.91
CA GLU A 63 5.43 13.97 3.63
C GLU A 63 4.07 14.03 2.93
N LEU A 64 3.27 12.95 2.92
CA LEU A 64 1.89 13.01 2.40
C LEU A 64 1.07 14.10 3.09
N ASN A 65 1.16 14.23 4.42
CA ASN A 65 0.49 15.30 5.15
C ASN A 65 0.98 16.71 4.71
N ARG A 66 2.29 16.89 4.60
CA ARG A 66 2.89 18.14 4.12
C ARG A 66 2.44 18.47 2.69
N LEU A 67 2.42 17.48 1.80
CA LEU A 67 1.99 17.62 0.42
C LEU A 67 0.49 17.97 0.33
N CYS A 68 -0.36 17.33 1.13
CA CYS A 68 -1.80 17.63 1.17
C CYS A 68 -2.13 19.04 1.68
N THR A 69 -1.25 19.65 2.49
CA THR A 69 -1.48 20.92 3.18
C THR A 69 -0.63 22.11 2.71
N GLN A 70 0.44 21.90 1.94
CA GLN A 70 1.43 22.95 1.62
C GLN A 70 1.87 23.05 0.15
N ILE A 71 1.28 22.31 -0.80
CA ILE A 71 1.66 22.42 -2.23
C ILE A 71 1.04 23.65 -2.91
N ASN A 72 1.94 24.43 -3.52
CA ASN A 72 1.63 25.26 -4.68
C ASN A 72 2.10 24.51 -5.95
N PRO A 73 1.23 24.21 -6.93
CA PRO A 73 1.61 23.79 -8.28
C PRO A 73 2.58 24.77 -8.98
N PRO A 74 3.11 24.41 -10.18
CA PRO A 74 4.18 25.15 -10.84
C PRO A 74 3.86 26.61 -11.25
N ASP A 75 2.59 27.03 -11.21
CA ASP A 75 2.16 28.41 -11.42
C ASP A 75 2.28 29.31 -10.17
N GLY A 76 2.60 28.71 -9.01
CA GLY A 76 2.70 29.39 -7.72
C GLY A 76 1.36 29.65 -7.03
N ALA A 77 0.24 29.22 -7.61
CA ALA A 77 -1.06 29.30 -6.96
C ALA A 77 -1.19 28.19 -5.89
N PRO A 78 -1.80 28.44 -4.72
CA PRO A 78 -2.07 27.37 -3.76
C PRO A 78 -3.07 26.35 -4.29
N SER A 79 -2.67 25.07 -4.40
CA SER A 79 -3.62 23.97 -4.67
C SER A 79 -4.44 23.60 -3.44
N TYR A 80 -4.01 24.06 -2.26
CA TYR A 80 -4.78 23.99 -1.04
C TYR A 80 -5.78 25.17 -0.98
N PRO A 81 -7.08 24.94 -0.67
CA PRO A 81 -7.76 23.66 -0.44
C PRO A 81 -8.44 23.09 -1.70
N GLN A 82 -8.15 23.63 -2.89
CA GLN A 82 -9.03 23.56 -4.06
C GLN A 82 -8.86 22.34 -4.98
N SER A 83 -7.73 21.63 -4.94
CA SER A 83 -7.52 20.43 -5.78
C SER A 83 -7.85 19.15 -5.02
N SER A 84 -8.67 18.29 -5.61
CA SER A 84 -8.86 16.89 -5.19
C SER A 84 -7.58 16.06 -5.37
N ILE A 85 -7.46 14.97 -4.61
CA ILE A 85 -6.25 14.16 -4.42
C ILE A 85 -6.56 12.70 -4.75
N ILE A 86 -5.60 12.03 -5.39
CA ILE A 86 -5.60 10.59 -5.65
C ILE A 86 -4.31 10.02 -5.05
N LEU A 87 -4.39 8.92 -4.30
CA LEU A 87 -3.23 8.29 -3.66
C LEU A 87 -2.86 6.97 -4.37
N LEU A 88 -1.62 6.82 -4.81
CA LEU A 88 -1.09 5.60 -5.40
C LEU A 88 0.12 5.08 -4.59
N GLY A 89 0.07 3.82 -4.17
CA GLY A 89 1.11 3.21 -3.33
C GLY A 89 1.41 1.76 -3.71
N TYR A 90 2.69 1.43 -3.82
CA TYR A 90 3.16 0.07 -4.07
C TYR A 90 4.03 -0.42 -2.90
N SER A 91 3.81 -1.65 -2.42
CA SER A 91 4.69 -2.29 -1.42
C SER A 91 4.83 -1.42 -0.14
N GLN A 92 6.04 -1.02 0.27
CA GLN A 92 6.25 -0.04 1.35
C GLN A 92 5.48 1.28 1.13
N GLY A 93 5.34 1.73 -0.11
CA GLY A 93 4.51 2.88 -0.46
C GLY A 93 3.01 2.63 -0.29
N ALA A 94 2.56 1.38 -0.38
CA ALA A 94 1.19 1.01 -0.01
C ALA A 94 0.99 1.07 1.52
N ILE A 95 2.00 0.70 2.33
CA ILE A 95 1.98 0.92 3.79
C ILE A 95 1.77 2.41 4.08
N VAL A 96 2.54 3.29 3.43
CA VAL A 96 2.43 4.75 3.60
C VAL A 96 1.04 5.26 3.21
N VAL A 97 0.50 4.84 2.06
CA VAL A 97 -0.84 5.23 1.59
C VAL A 97 -1.97 4.69 2.48
N CYS A 98 -1.74 3.56 3.15
CA CYS A 98 -2.66 2.98 4.13
C CYS A 98 -2.61 3.66 5.51
N GLN A 99 -1.41 3.92 6.04
CA GLN A 99 -1.23 4.54 7.36
C GLN A 99 -1.51 6.04 7.39
N PHE A 100 -1.23 6.77 6.30
CA PHE A 100 -1.52 8.21 6.21
C PHE A 100 -2.98 8.57 6.54
N PRO A 101 -3.99 7.88 5.98
CA PRO A 101 -5.36 8.20 6.32
C PRO A 101 -5.77 7.68 7.71
N HIS A 102 -5.27 6.53 8.19
CA HIS A 102 -5.47 6.05 9.58
C HIS A 102 -5.05 7.10 10.62
N THR A 103 -3.88 7.71 10.41
CA THR A 103 -3.21 8.56 11.39
C THR A 103 -3.50 10.06 11.21
N ILE A 104 -3.88 10.49 10.00
CA ILE A 104 -4.00 11.92 9.65
C ILE A 104 -5.27 12.22 8.85
N ALA A 105 -5.50 11.58 7.70
CA ALA A 105 -6.52 12.07 6.76
C ALA A 105 -7.96 11.96 7.29
N TRP A 106 -8.36 10.82 7.87
CA TRP A 106 -9.72 10.66 8.42
C TRP A 106 -9.99 11.48 9.69
N LEU A 107 -8.92 11.94 10.35
CA LEU A 107 -9.01 12.90 11.46
C LEU A 107 -9.08 14.37 10.99
N ASN A 108 -8.94 14.62 9.69
CA ASN A 108 -8.92 15.95 9.10
C ASN A 108 -9.87 16.04 7.88
N PRO A 109 -11.12 16.51 8.05
CA PRO A 109 -12.08 16.67 6.95
C PRO A 109 -11.58 17.51 5.76
N GLN A 110 -10.65 18.44 5.97
CA GLN A 110 -10.03 19.23 4.89
C GLN A 110 -9.07 18.41 4.01
N ILE A 111 -8.73 17.18 4.41
CA ILE A 111 -8.00 16.20 3.60
C ILE A 111 -8.95 15.07 3.17
N ALA A 112 -9.72 14.48 4.08
CA ALA A 112 -10.65 13.38 3.76
C ALA A 112 -11.61 13.72 2.61
N ASN A 113 -12.25 14.89 2.64
CA ASN A 113 -13.19 15.33 1.61
C ASN A 113 -12.54 15.59 0.23
N ARG A 114 -11.19 15.61 0.15
CA ARG A 114 -10.43 15.82 -1.10
C ARG A 114 -9.88 14.52 -1.68
N ILE A 115 -9.77 13.43 -0.92
CA ILE A 115 -9.31 12.13 -1.45
C ILE A 115 -10.45 11.53 -2.27
N VAL A 116 -10.28 11.45 -3.59
CA VAL A 116 -11.33 10.95 -4.50
C VAL A 116 -11.12 9.51 -4.95
N ALA A 117 -9.87 9.03 -4.97
CA ALA A 117 -9.54 7.64 -5.22
C ALA A 117 -8.21 7.23 -4.56
N VAL A 118 -8.10 5.93 -4.26
CA VAL A 118 -6.89 5.29 -3.73
C VAL A 118 -6.63 4.03 -4.54
N GLY A 119 -5.41 3.85 -5.04
CA GLY A 119 -4.94 2.64 -5.70
C GLY A 119 -3.73 2.06 -4.98
N VAL A 120 -3.85 0.86 -4.41
CA VAL A 120 -2.77 0.19 -3.69
C VAL A 120 -2.55 -1.23 -4.20
N TRP A 121 -1.28 -1.62 -4.29
CA TRP A 121 -0.88 -2.96 -4.74
C TRP A 121 0.43 -3.39 -4.08
N GLY A 122 0.65 -4.70 -3.98
CA GLY A 122 1.67 -5.21 -3.06
C GLY A 122 1.39 -4.81 -1.60
N ASN A 123 0.13 -4.51 -1.26
CA ASN A 123 -0.31 -3.87 -0.01
C ASN A 123 -0.14 -4.75 1.24
N PRO A 124 0.83 -4.46 2.14
CA PRO A 124 1.03 -5.24 3.36
C PRO A 124 -0.09 -5.03 4.40
N LEU A 125 -0.96 -4.03 4.21
CA LEU A 125 -2.07 -3.68 5.12
C LEU A 125 -3.44 -4.05 4.52
N ARG A 126 -3.53 -4.88 3.48
CA ARG A 126 -4.81 -5.21 2.81
C ARG A 126 -5.89 -5.72 3.78
N LEU A 127 -7.09 -5.14 3.68
CA LEU A 127 -8.31 -5.60 4.37
C LEU A 127 -8.57 -7.10 4.05
N PRO A 128 -8.69 -7.99 5.06
CA PRO A 128 -8.92 -9.41 4.79
C PRO A 128 -10.17 -9.69 3.96
N GLY A 129 -10.06 -10.66 3.04
CA GLY A 129 -11.11 -11.03 2.08
C GLY A 129 -11.45 -9.96 1.02
N PHE A 130 -10.77 -8.82 1.00
CA PHE A 130 -11.06 -7.70 0.11
C PHE A 130 -9.96 -7.50 -0.94
N ALA A 131 -10.36 -7.33 -2.20
CA ALA A 131 -9.49 -6.95 -3.33
C ALA A 131 -10.34 -6.29 -4.43
N SER A 132 -10.84 -5.09 -4.16
CA SER A 132 -11.70 -4.32 -5.08
C SER A 132 -11.03 -4.00 -6.43
N GLY A 133 -9.70 -3.84 -6.44
CA GLY A 133 -8.92 -3.67 -7.66
C GLY A 133 -8.96 -4.92 -8.54
N ASN A 134 -8.83 -6.12 -7.93
CA ASN A 134 -8.99 -7.38 -8.65
C ASN A 134 -10.40 -7.54 -9.22
N GLN A 135 -11.44 -7.19 -8.44
CA GLN A 135 -12.82 -7.22 -8.91
C GLN A 135 -13.03 -6.31 -10.14
N PHE A 136 -12.47 -5.10 -10.13
CA PHE A 136 -12.50 -4.17 -11.27
C PHE A 136 -11.70 -4.70 -12.47
N ALA A 137 -10.53 -5.28 -12.22
CA ALA A 137 -9.64 -5.81 -13.25
C ALA A 137 -10.12 -7.11 -13.90
N GLY A 138 -11.13 -7.78 -13.34
CA GLY A 138 -11.53 -9.13 -13.71
C GLY A 138 -10.49 -10.20 -13.30
N TRP A 139 -9.59 -9.86 -12.37
CA TRP A 139 -8.59 -10.78 -11.83
C TRP A 139 -9.25 -11.73 -10.79
N PRO A 140 -8.68 -12.93 -10.54
CA PRO A 140 -9.11 -13.76 -9.42
C PRO A 140 -9.04 -12.99 -8.11
N LEU A 141 -10.08 -13.09 -7.28
CA LEU A 141 -10.00 -12.60 -5.92
C LEU A 141 -9.04 -13.49 -5.10
N PRO A 142 -8.37 -12.94 -4.06
CA PRO A 142 -7.67 -13.73 -3.07
C PRO A 142 -8.55 -14.87 -2.53
N ALA A 143 -7.96 -16.05 -2.36
CA ALA A 143 -8.65 -17.25 -1.90
C ALA A 143 -8.17 -17.61 -0.48
N ASP A 144 -8.99 -18.34 0.26
CA ASP A 144 -8.61 -18.83 1.59
C ASP A 144 -7.39 -19.76 1.51
N VAL A 145 -6.37 -19.50 2.31
CA VAL A 145 -5.19 -20.37 2.47
C VAL A 145 -5.47 -21.31 3.64
N ASP A 146 -5.47 -22.62 3.37
CA ASP A 146 -5.84 -23.69 4.32
C ASP A 146 -7.18 -23.47 5.06
N GLY A 147 -8.13 -22.79 4.40
CA GLY A 147 -9.44 -22.44 4.97
C GLY A 147 -9.43 -21.19 5.86
N VAL A 148 -8.37 -20.39 5.82
CA VAL A 148 -8.23 -19.10 6.52
C VAL A 148 -8.28 -17.96 5.51
N VAL A 149 -9.20 -17.01 5.73
CA VAL A 149 -9.34 -15.79 4.94
C VAL A 149 -8.03 -14.99 4.93
N THR A 150 -7.55 -14.62 3.73
CA THR A 150 -6.29 -13.89 3.59
C THR A 150 -6.44 -12.38 3.64
N GLY A 151 -5.40 -11.70 4.12
CA GLY A 151 -5.26 -10.24 4.16
C GLY A 151 -3.81 -9.81 4.03
N GLY A 152 -3.51 -8.56 4.38
CA GLY A 152 -2.14 -8.07 4.46
C GLY A 152 -1.33 -8.71 5.59
N VAL A 153 -0.02 -8.85 5.39
CA VAL A 153 0.92 -9.41 6.37
C VAL A 153 1.15 -8.53 7.62
N ALA A 154 0.49 -7.37 7.71
CA ALA A 154 0.51 -6.51 8.89
C ALA A 154 -0.57 -6.87 9.94
N GLY A 155 -1.42 -7.87 9.67
CA GLY A 155 -2.34 -8.46 10.66
C GLY A 155 -3.23 -7.43 11.35
N PRO A 156 -3.09 -7.19 12.67
CA PRO A 156 -3.89 -6.22 13.42
C PRO A 156 -3.80 -4.77 12.90
N ALA A 157 -2.82 -4.43 12.07
CA ALA A 157 -2.67 -3.12 11.45
C ALA A 157 -3.24 -3.02 10.02
N CYS A 158 -3.90 -4.07 9.51
CA CYS A 158 -4.57 -4.02 8.20
C CYS A 158 -5.78 -3.09 8.19
N MET A 159 -6.12 -2.56 7.01
CA MET A 159 -7.27 -1.68 6.79
C MET A 159 -8.57 -2.33 7.28
N MET A 160 -9.43 -1.53 7.90
CA MET A 160 -10.80 -1.89 8.31
C MET A 160 -11.81 -1.53 7.20
N PRO A 161 -13.04 -2.09 7.24
CA PRO A 161 -14.08 -1.74 6.25
C PRO A 161 -14.47 -0.25 6.20
N ALA A 162 -14.27 0.50 7.29
CA ALA A 162 -14.54 1.94 7.35
C ALA A 162 -13.48 2.78 6.60
N ASP A 163 -12.27 2.25 6.46
CA ASP A 163 -11.13 2.91 5.83
C ASP A 163 -11.25 2.90 4.31
N VAL A 164 -11.63 1.74 3.75
CA VAL A 164 -11.79 1.53 2.30
C VAL A 164 -13.12 2.05 1.73
N ALA A 165 -14.00 2.57 2.58
CA ALA A 165 -15.26 3.20 2.19
C ALA A 165 -15.04 4.66 1.73
N PRO A 166 -15.87 5.24 0.83
CA PRO A 166 -15.70 6.63 0.41
C PRO A 166 -16.01 7.63 1.54
N HIS A 167 -15.11 8.58 1.78
CA HIS A 167 -15.29 9.68 2.76
C HIS A 167 -15.77 11.00 2.13
N LEU A 168 -16.20 10.95 0.86
CA LEU A 168 -16.74 12.10 0.14
C LEU A 168 -18.21 12.36 0.48
N LEU A 169 -18.62 13.63 0.45
CA LEU A 169 -20.04 14.03 0.51
C LEU A 169 -20.87 13.54 -0.70
N THR A 170 -20.21 13.27 -1.82
CA THR A 170 -20.81 12.74 -3.05
C THR A 170 -20.35 11.30 -3.29
N PRO A 171 -21.25 10.31 -3.45
CA PRO A 171 -20.87 8.94 -3.73
C PRO A 171 -20.04 8.82 -5.02
N VAL A 172 -18.91 8.12 -4.94
CA VAL A 172 -18.11 7.69 -6.10
C VAL A 172 -18.08 6.17 -6.17
N THR A 173 -18.13 5.63 -7.39
CA THR A 173 -18.19 4.19 -7.68
C THR A 173 -16.84 3.49 -7.54
N HIS A 174 -15.74 4.23 -7.68
CA HIS A 174 -14.36 3.71 -7.72
C HIS A 174 -13.49 4.50 -6.72
N PHE A 175 -13.71 4.28 -5.42
CA PHE A 175 -12.93 4.93 -4.36
C PHE A 175 -11.62 4.17 -4.08
N TRP A 176 -11.71 3.02 -3.42
CA TRP A 176 -10.54 2.21 -3.06
C TRP A 176 -10.37 1.04 -4.05
N GLY A 177 -9.20 0.95 -4.68
CA GLY A 177 -8.77 -0.16 -5.52
C GLY A 177 -7.59 -0.87 -4.89
N ASP A 178 -7.85 -1.99 -4.21
CA ASP A 178 -6.79 -2.86 -3.66
C ASP A 178 -6.53 -4.02 -4.63
N PHE A 179 -5.31 -4.11 -5.16
CA PHE A 179 -4.90 -5.07 -6.18
C PHE A 179 -3.87 -6.06 -5.61
N VAL A 180 -4.16 -7.35 -5.77
CA VAL A 180 -3.35 -8.49 -5.31
C VAL A 180 -2.92 -9.29 -6.53
N ASN A 181 -1.64 -9.62 -6.64
CA ASN A 181 -1.19 -10.53 -7.69
C ASN A 181 -1.59 -11.98 -7.35
N THR A 182 -2.72 -12.40 -7.89
CA THR A 182 -3.30 -13.75 -7.83
C THR A 182 -3.13 -14.52 -9.15
N ILE A 183 -2.30 -13.99 -10.08
CA ILE A 183 -2.17 -14.51 -11.46
C ILE A 183 -0.72 -14.93 -11.70
N GLY A 184 -0.40 -16.18 -11.38
CA GLY A 184 0.93 -16.72 -11.65
C GLY A 184 1.26 -17.99 -10.88
N VAL A 185 2.55 -18.18 -10.60
CA VAL A 185 3.07 -19.30 -9.82
C VAL A 185 3.10 -18.89 -8.34
N GLY A 186 1.93 -18.88 -7.71
CA GLY A 186 1.72 -18.44 -6.33
C GLY A 186 1.38 -16.96 -6.20
N ASN A 187 0.74 -16.61 -5.09
CA ASN A 187 0.25 -15.26 -4.82
C ASN A 187 1.33 -14.37 -4.18
N ASP A 188 1.12 -13.06 -4.16
CA ASP A 188 1.98 -12.13 -3.42
C ASP A 188 1.77 -12.26 -1.91
N ILE A 189 2.62 -13.08 -1.27
CA ILE A 189 2.53 -13.48 0.15
C ILE A 189 2.42 -12.31 1.14
N TYR A 190 3.00 -11.15 0.83
CA TYR A 190 2.90 -9.97 1.73
C TYR A 190 1.49 -9.37 1.74
N THR A 191 0.67 -9.75 0.77
CA THR A 191 -0.72 -9.31 0.57
C THR A 191 -1.72 -10.45 0.72
N ASP A 192 -1.27 -11.67 0.97
CA ASP A 192 -2.11 -12.87 0.95
C ASP A 192 -1.88 -13.75 2.20
N ALA A 193 -1.53 -13.09 3.30
CA ALA A 193 -1.24 -13.70 4.59
C ALA A 193 -2.53 -14.29 5.22
N PRO A 194 -2.51 -15.55 5.72
CA PRO A 194 -3.64 -16.20 6.40
C PRO A 194 -3.91 -15.63 7.80
N VAL A 195 -4.35 -14.36 7.86
CA VAL A 195 -4.63 -13.60 9.09
C VAL A 195 -6.07 -13.76 9.61
N GLY A 196 -6.97 -14.29 8.80
CA GLY A 196 -8.38 -14.49 9.14
C GLY A 196 -9.25 -13.23 8.97
N PRO A 197 -10.58 -13.33 9.17
CA PRO A 197 -11.54 -12.25 8.90
C PRO A 197 -11.59 -11.14 9.96
N ASN A 198 -10.82 -11.23 11.05
CA ASN A 198 -10.82 -10.27 12.15
C ASN A 198 -9.42 -10.17 12.81
N PRO A 199 -8.37 -9.77 12.08
CA PRO A 199 -7.00 -9.78 12.62
C PRO A 199 -6.79 -8.69 13.69
N TRP A 200 -7.62 -7.63 13.68
CA TRP A 200 -7.58 -6.53 14.65
C TRP A 200 -7.81 -6.98 16.10
N THR A 201 -8.49 -8.11 16.33
CA THR A 201 -8.78 -8.63 17.67
C THR A 201 -8.71 -10.16 17.82
N ALA A 202 -8.70 -10.92 16.72
CA ALA A 202 -8.73 -12.38 16.70
C ALA A 202 -8.01 -12.92 15.46
N GLU A 203 -6.73 -12.54 15.29
CA GLU A 203 -5.86 -13.02 14.21
C GLU A 203 -5.68 -14.55 14.24
N ALA A 204 -5.70 -15.17 13.05
CA ALA A 204 -5.49 -16.60 12.90
C ALA A 204 -4.02 -16.98 13.18
N GLY A 205 -3.81 -18.15 13.79
CA GLY A 205 -2.50 -18.61 14.25
C GLY A 205 -1.35 -18.53 13.22
N PRO A 206 -1.55 -18.91 11.94
CA PRO A 206 -0.57 -18.71 10.88
C PRO A 206 -0.20 -17.23 10.67
N GLY A 207 -1.20 -16.35 10.48
CA GLY A 207 -1.00 -14.92 10.31
C GLY A 207 -0.24 -14.26 11.47
N VAL A 208 -0.48 -14.66 12.72
CA VAL A 208 0.27 -14.16 13.90
C VAL A 208 1.79 -14.32 13.74
N ILE A 209 2.25 -15.39 13.09
CA ILE A 209 3.68 -15.64 12.84
C ILE A 209 4.22 -14.65 11.79
N GLU A 210 3.50 -14.49 10.68
CA GLU A 210 3.87 -13.61 9.58
C GLU A 210 3.82 -12.13 9.97
N THR A 211 2.81 -11.74 10.76
CA THR A 211 2.67 -10.43 11.40
C THR A 211 3.83 -10.13 12.34
N GLN A 212 4.35 -11.10 13.10
CA GLN A 212 5.55 -10.89 13.90
C GLN A 212 6.80 -10.67 13.03
N ILE A 213 6.93 -11.40 11.92
CA ILE A 213 8.00 -11.21 10.94
C ILE A 213 7.94 -9.82 10.31
N TYR A 214 6.76 -9.36 9.90
CA TYR A 214 6.52 -8.00 9.42
C TYR A 214 6.92 -6.94 10.46
N ASN A 215 6.47 -7.09 11.72
CA ASN A 215 6.82 -6.17 12.80
C ASN A 215 8.33 -6.14 13.10
N ILE A 216 9.05 -7.25 12.92
CA ILE A 216 10.52 -7.29 12.99
C ILE A 216 11.14 -6.52 11.83
N VAL A 217 10.69 -6.74 10.58
CA VAL A 217 11.19 -6.01 9.39
C VAL A 217 10.99 -4.50 9.51
N GLN A 218 9.83 -4.06 10.03
CA GLN A 218 9.55 -2.65 10.29
C GLN A 218 10.54 -2.01 11.27
N ASN A 219 10.93 -2.74 12.34
CA ASN A 219 11.75 -2.20 13.42
C ASN A 219 13.25 -2.56 13.34
N ALA A 220 13.66 -3.46 12.43
CA ALA A 220 15.02 -3.97 12.35
C ALA A 220 16.01 -2.94 11.79
N ASN A 221 17.15 -2.80 12.45
CA ASN A 221 18.33 -2.15 11.89
C ASN A 221 19.32 -3.19 11.34
N SER A 222 20.11 -2.79 10.34
CA SER A 222 20.95 -3.70 9.55
C SER A 222 21.95 -4.58 10.33
N PRO A 223 22.49 -4.20 11.51
CA PRO A 223 23.38 -5.09 12.26
C PRO A 223 22.71 -6.26 12.97
N ASN A 224 21.40 -6.16 13.30
CA ASN A 224 20.78 -7.03 14.32
C ASN A 224 19.69 -7.98 13.81
N ILE A 225 19.23 -7.84 12.57
CA ILE A 225 18.05 -8.56 12.05
C ILE A 225 18.14 -10.09 12.22
N PHE A 226 19.34 -10.67 12.04
CA PHE A 226 19.61 -12.11 12.20
C PHE A 226 19.52 -12.65 13.63
N ALA A 227 19.60 -11.78 14.64
CA ALA A 227 19.41 -12.13 16.05
C ALA A 227 17.93 -11.98 16.42
N ILE A 228 17.35 -10.80 16.13
CA ILE A 228 15.96 -10.46 16.42
C ILE A 228 15.00 -11.53 15.85
N LEU A 229 15.19 -11.92 14.59
CA LEU A 229 14.42 -12.99 13.96
C LEU A 229 14.54 -14.32 14.71
N ARG A 230 15.77 -14.77 14.95
CA ARG A 230 16.02 -16.09 15.57
C ARG A 230 15.55 -16.16 17.01
N ASP A 231 15.44 -15.03 17.70
CA ASP A 231 14.86 -14.98 19.03
C ASP A 231 13.33 -14.90 18.99
N ALA A 232 12.74 -14.18 18.03
CA ALA A 232 11.29 -14.18 17.82
C ALA A 232 10.74 -15.58 17.52
N LEU A 233 11.36 -16.34 16.61
CA LEU A 233 10.91 -17.70 16.27
C LEU A 233 10.96 -18.68 17.46
N LYS A 234 11.80 -18.42 18.48
CA LYS A 234 11.83 -19.20 19.74
C LYS A 234 10.70 -18.83 20.71
N LEU A 235 10.12 -17.64 20.57
CA LEU A 235 9.07 -17.14 21.47
C LEU A 235 7.68 -17.66 21.12
N VAL A 236 7.46 -18.14 19.89
CA VAL A 236 6.11 -18.53 19.41
C VAL A 236 5.76 -19.99 19.71
N ASN A 237 6.71 -20.94 19.65
CA ASN A 237 6.44 -22.33 20.01
C ASN A 237 7.71 -23.12 20.37
N PRO A 238 7.76 -23.86 21.50
CA PRO A 238 8.86 -24.76 21.83
C PRO A 238 8.81 -26.11 21.09
N THR A 239 7.80 -26.35 20.24
CA THR A 239 7.59 -27.60 19.50
C THR A 239 7.80 -27.50 17.99
N THR A 240 7.99 -26.30 17.43
CA THR A 240 8.30 -26.12 16.00
C THR A 240 9.62 -26.83 15.68
N SER A 241 9.64 -27.62 14.61
CA SER A 241 10.84 -28.41 14.28
C SER A 241 11.99 -27.52 13.83
N VAL A 242 13.24 -27.97 13.98
CA VAL A 242 14.40 -27.20 13.52
C VAL A 242 14.38 -26.98 12.00
N GLU A 243 13.79 -27.90 11.24
CA GLU A 243 13.64 -27.83 9.77
C GLU A 243 12.57 -26.80 9.32
N GLU A 244 11.52 -26.65 10.13
CA GLU A 244 10.44 -25.67 9.97
C GLU A 244 10.89 -24.26 10.41
N ILE A 245 11.66 -24.18 11.51
CA ILE A 245 12.41 -22.96 11.89
C ILE A 245 13.41 -22.60 10.79
N ILE A 246 14.10 -23.57 10.17
CA ILE A 246 15.01 -23.31 9.04
C ILE A 246 14.23 -22.77 7.85
N SER A 247 13.09 -23.34 7.46
CA SER A 247 12.26 -22.84 6.35
C SER A 247 11.92 -21.35 6.51
N ILE A 248 11.42 -20.96 7.68
CA ILE A 248 11.07 -19.55 7.97
C ILE A 248 12.33 -18.68 8.14
N THR A 249 13.39 -19.22 8.75
CA THR A 249 14.67 -18.51 8.89
C THR A 249 15.39 -18.33 7.55
N GLU A 250 15.21 -19.22 6.57
CA GLU A 250 15.80 -19.10 5.22
C GLU A 250 15.02 -18.12 4.34
N ALA A 251 13.70 -18.07 4.49
CA ALA A 251 12.82 -17.06 3.89
C ALA A 251 13.05 -15.63 4.42
N ILE A 252 13.86 -15.47 5.48
CA ILE A 252 14.19 -14.17 6.09
C ILE A 252 15.72 -13.95 6.22
N TYR A 253 16.54 -15.00 6.13
CA TYR A 253 17.97 -14.92 5.77
C TYR A 253 18.10 -14.32 4.37
N ASN A 254 17.30 -14.82 3.44
CA ASN A 254 16.79 -13.98 2.35
C ASN A 254 15.78 -12.95 2.96
N GLY A 255 14.68 -12.34 3.46
CA GLY A 255 14.63 -11.01 4.10
C GLY A 255 15.28 -9.94 3.24
N GLY A 256 16.53 -10.21 2.86
CA GLY A 256 16.97 -9.94 1.49
C GLY A 256 16.03 -10.45 0.38
N MET A 257 14.93 -11.21 0.62
CA MET A 257 13.92 -11.54 -0.39
C MET A 257 13.32 -10.30 -1.06
N PHE A 258 13.27 -9.16 -0.36
CA PHE A 258 12.93 -7.85 -0.93
C PHE A 258 13.90 -7.37 -2.05
N LEU A 259 14.99 -8.10 -2.29
CA LEU A 259 16.01 -7.89 -3.31
C LEU A 259 16.51 -9.20 -3.99
N ALA A 260 16.15 -10.36 -3.45
CA ALA A 260 16.68 -11.70 -3.80
C ALA A 260 15.59 -12.69 -4.24
N ALA A 261 14.32 -12.43 -3.92
CA ALA A 261 13.24 -12.93 -4.75
C ALA A 261 13.44 -12.27 -6.12
N GLY A 262 13.72 -13.06 -7.16
CA GLY A 262 14.04 -12.51 -8.47
C GLY A 262 12.89 -11.66 -9.04
N PRO A 263 13.15 -10.83 -10.07
CA PRO A 263 12.14 -9.91 -10.65
C PRO A 263 10.90 -10.61 -11.24
N ASN A 264 10.87 -11.94 -11.25
CA ASN A 264 9.74 -12.76 -11.69
C ASN A 264 8.79 -13.16 -10.53
N ALA A 265 9.12 -12.85 -9.27
CA ALA A 265 8.26 -13.16 -8.12
C ALA A 265 6.99 -12.29 -8.12
N SER A 266 5.87 -12.84 -7.61
CA SER A 266 4.53 -12.24 -7.72
C SER A 266 4.44 -10.80 -7.17
N HIS A 267 5.25 -10.46 -6.17
CA HIS A 267 5.33 -9.09 -5.63
C HIS A 267 5.81 -8.05 -6.66
N TYR A 268 6.63 -8.42 -7.64
CA TYR A 268 7.20 -7.50 -8.64
C TYR A 268 6.50 -7.54 -10.00
N THR A 269 5.72 -8.58 -10.28
CA THR A 269 5.16 -8.86 -11.61
C THR A 269 3.74 -8.34 -11.84
N TYR A 270 3.28 -7.38 -11.02
CA TYR A 270 1.99 -6.70 -11.21
C TYR A 270 1.89 -6.03 -12.59
N ASP A 271 0.81 -6.33 -13.31
CA ASP A 271 0.36 -5.51 -14.45
C ASP A 271 -0.33 -4.25 -13.92
N THR A 272 0.25 -3.08 -14.21
CA THR A 272 -0.30 -1.78 -13.78
C THR A 272 -1.42 -1.26 -14.70
N THR A 273 -1.77 -1.96 -15.79
CA THR A 273 -2.79 -1.51 -16.75
C THR A 273 -4.19 -1.38 -16.14
N PRO A 274 -4.71 -2.33 -15.32
CA PRO A 274 -6.01 -2.18 -14.69
C PRO A 274 -6.01 -1.09 -13.60
N ILE A 275 -4.86 -0.84 -12.97
CA ILE A 275 -4.66 0.21 -11.98
C ILE A 275 -4.78 1.59 -12.65
N TYR A 276 -4.11 1.78 -13.78
CA TYR A 276 -4.28 2.96 -14.64
C TYR A 276 -5.75 3.14 -15.04
N ASN A 277 -6.43 2.08 -15.50
CA ASN A 277 -7.83 2.14 -15.92
C ASN A 277 -8.79 2.52 -14.79
N PHE A 278 -8.60 1.96 -13.58
CA PHE A 278 -9.38 2.26 -12.39
C PHE A 278 -9.28 3.75 -12.02
N ILE A 279 -8.05 4.28 -11.99
CA ILE A 279 -7.77 5.66 -11.58
C ILE A 279 -8.20 6.66 -12.66
N ALA A 280 -7.99 6.34 -13.94
CA ALA A 280 -8.50 7.14 -15.06
C ALA A 280 -10.03 7.26 -15.00
N LEU A 281 -10.73 6.16 -14.73
CA LEU A 281 -12.17 6.14 -14.59
C LEU A 281 -12.66 6.92 -13.35
N ALA A 282 -12.02 6.71 -12.19
CA ALA A 282 -12.38 7.40 -10.96
C ALA A 282 -12.22 8.93 -11.07
N GLY A 283 -11.13 9.41 -11.68
CA GLY A 283 -10.92 10.83 -11.96
C GLY A 283 -11.91 11.39 -12.98
N GLN A 284 -12.25 10.65 -14.04
CA GLN A 284 -13.26 11.10 -15.01
C GLN A 284 -14.68 11.12 -14.42
N GLN A 285 -14.98 10.24 -13.46
CA GLN A 285 -16.29 10.16 -12.80
C GLN A 285 -16.46 11.17 -11.65
N THR A 286 -15.37 11.71 -11.09
CA THR A 286 -15.40 12.61 -9.94
C THR A 286 -15.14 14.05 -10.36
N GLN A 287 -16.06 14.97 -10.06
CA GLN A 287 -15.82 16.39 -10.31
C GLN A 287 -14.67 16.92 -9.44
N PRO A 288 -13.81 17.82 -9.96
CA PRO A 288 -12.81 18.50 -9.15
C PRO A 288 -13.42 19.21 -7.93
N PHE A 289 -12.74 19.15 -6.79
CA PHE A 289 -13.26 19.66 -5.52
C PHE A 289 -13.63 21.17 -5.61
N SER A 290 -14.83 21.52 -5.13
CA SER A 290 -15.31 22.91 -5.08
C SER A 290 -15.16 23.46 -3.66
N THR A 291 -14.66 24.69 -3.53
CA THR A 291 -14.53 25.40 -2.23
C THR A 291 -15.86 25.66 -1.52
N SER A 292 -17.00 25.43 -2.19
CA SER A 292 -18.36 25.53 -1.64
C SER A 292 -18.81 24.32 -0.80
N GLN A 293 -17.89 23.44 -0.38
CA GLN A 293 -18.16 22.21 0.38
C GLN A 293 -17.33 22.13 1.69
N VAL A 294 -17.00 23.30 2.25
CA VAL A 294 -16.29 23.49 3.54
C VAL A 294 -17.24 24.13 4.55
#